data_AF-A0A9P8Q6E3-F1
#
_entry.id   AF-A0A9P8Q6E3-F1
#
_cell.length_a   1.000
_cell.length_b   1.000
_cell.length_c   1.000
_cell.angle_alpha   90.00
_cell.angle_beta   90.00
_cell.angle_gamma   90.00
#
_symmetry.space_group_name_H-M   'P 1'
#
loop_
_entity.id
_entity.type
_entity.pdbx_description
1 polymer ?
#
loop_
_entity_poly.entity_id
_entity_poly.type
_entity_poly.pdbx_seq_one_letter_code
_entity_poly.pdbx_strand_id
1 'polypeptide(L)'
;MTKPIVNGTSSVVLRASTPELLRSAVTFYQEFAHLTIKSETKTNVILSSGQKFPENSTNIEIALDEKYTQPDVTLLKQGQTSLDWRSISSAVVFKATSLVDLYAYVKAREDVISFQVYPSELAPIELYIIDPLNYIVGFTSVTHPLSRKPKIVSPKLDAPISTPPSAASESTTPALIEASGSTASPVKRNIAVLTSGGDSPGMNCNVRAVVRAALYR
;
A
#
# COMPACT_ATOMS: atom_id res chain seq x y z
N MET A 1 -21.34 -31.49 5.07
CA MET A 1 -20.74 -30.18 4.69
C MET A 1 -21.39 -29.71 3.41
N THR A 2 -22.16 -28.62 3.46
CA THR A 2 -22.77 -28.00 2.27
C THR A 2 -21.67 -27.33 1.46
N LYS A 3 -21.47 -27.77 0.21
CA LYS A 3 -20.52 -27.12 -0.71
C LYS A 3 -21.05 -25.74 -1.08
N PRO A 4 -20.21 -24.70 -1.14
CA PRO A 4 -20.63 -23.39 -1.61
C PRO A 4 -21.05 -23.46 -3.09
N ILE A 5 -22.08 -22.69 -3.45
CA ILE A 5 -22.56 -22.59 -4.85
C ILE A 5 -21.60 -21.73 -5.69
N VAL A 6 -20.93 -20.77 -5.07
CA VAL A 6 -19.98 -19.86 -5.71
C VAL A 6 -18.58 -20.10 -5.14
N ASN A 7 -17.64 -20.47 -6.02
CA ASN A 7 -16.29 -20.86 -5.64
C ASN A 7 -15.25 -19.72 -5.84
N GLY A 8 -15.60 -18.66 -6.55
CA GLY A 8 -14.70 -17.55 -6.85
C GLY A 8 -15.13 -16.75 -8.07
N THR A 9 -14.22 -15.92 -8.57
CA THR A 9 -14.45 -15.02 -9.72
C THR A 9 -13.65 -15.51 -10.92
N SER A 10 -14.31 -15.72 -12.07
CA SER A 10 -13.67 -16.18 -13.30
C SER A 10 -12.96 -15.05 -14.06
N SER A 11 -13.68 -13.96 -14.27
CA SER A 11 -13.22 -12.77 -14.98
C SER A 11 -14.05 -11.56 -14.55
N VAL A 12 -13.46 -10.38 -14.71
CA VAL A 12 -14.17 -9.09 -14.61
C VAL A 12 -14.35 -8.57 -16.03
N VAL A 13 -15.58 -8.24 -16.41
CA VAL A 13 -15.89 -7.72 -17.74
C VAL A 13 -16.05 -6.21 -17.67
N LEU A 14 -15.23 -5.49 -18.43
CA LEU A 14 -15.30 -4.04 -18.64
C LEU A 14 -15.83 -3.77 -20.05
N ARG A 15 -16.71 -2.78 -20.20
CA ARG A 15 -17.30 -2.45 -21.50
C ARG A 15 -16.69 -1.19 -22.09
N ALA A 16 -16.30 -1.27 -23.35
CA ALA A 16 -15.84 -0.15 -24.14
C ALA A 16 -16.92 0.25 -25.15
N SER A 17 -17.31 1.52 -25.16
CA SER A 17 -18.29 2.04 -26.13
C SER A 17 -17.71 2.23 -27.53
N THR A 18 -16.41 2.52 -27.64
CA THR A 18 -15.73 2.74 -28.93
C THR A 18 -14.48 1.87 -29.06
N PRO A 19 -14.07 1.52 -30.30
CA PRO A 19 -12.87 0.72 -30.53
C PRO A 19 -11.58 1.45 -30.12
N GLU A 20 -11.58 2.78 -30.11
CA GLU A 20 -10.45 3.58 -29.63
C GLU A 20 -10.27 3.45 -28.12
N LEU A 21 -11.38 3.51 -27.37
CA LEU A 21 -11.39 3.29 -25.93
C LEU A 21 -10.96 1.87 -25.57
N LEU A 22 -11.40 0.87 -26.36
CA LEU A 22 -10.96 -0.51 -26.17
C LEU A 22 -9.42 -0.61 -26.28
N ARG A 23 -8.82 -0.05 -27.34
CA ARG A 23 -7.36 -0.06 -27.51
C ARG A 23 -6.64 0.69 -26.39
N SER A 24 -7.15 1.87 -26.03
CA SER A 24 -6.58 2.67 -24.94
C SER A 24 -6.60 1.91 -23.61
N ALA A 25 -7.71 1.24 -23.29
CA ALA A 25 -7.84 0.43 -22.09
C ALA A 25 -6.89 -0.79 -22.12
N VAL A 26 -6.77 -1.48 -23.26
CA VAL A 26 -5.83 -2.61 -23.41
C VAL A 26 -4.40 -2.16 -23.15
N THR A 27 -3.95 -1.08 -23.81
CA THR A 27 -2.60 -0.51 -23.60
C THR A 27 -2.40 -0.10 -22.14
N PHE A 28 -3.40 0.55 -21.55
CA PHE A 28 -3.34 0.97 -20.15
C PHE A 28 -3.12 -0.23 -19.20
N TYR A 29 -3.90 -1.29 -19.31
CA TYR A 29 -3.76 -2.46 -18.43
C TYR A 29 -2.49 -3.28 -18.71
N GLN A 30 -1.94 -3.24 -19.93
CA GLN A 30 -0.62 -3.81 -20.24
C GLN A 30 0.52 -3.03 -19.58
N GLU A 31 0.49 -1.70 -19.66
CA GLU A 31 1.54 -0.85 -19.10
C GLU A 31 1.46 -0.73 -17.58
N PHE A 32 0.25 -0.56 -17.04
CA PHE A 32 0.03 -0.25 -15.63
C PHE A 32 0.00 -1.51 -14.75
N ALA A 33 -0.79 -2.51 -15.16
CA ALA A 33 -1.00 -3.73 -14.38
C ALA A 33 -0.17 -4.92 -14.88
N HIS A 34 0.67 -4.70 -15.91
CA HIS A 34 1.51 -5.73 -16.53
C HIS A 34 0.73 -6.98 -16.96
N LEU A 35 -0.52 -6.80 -17.41
CA LEU A 35 -1.34 -7.90 -17.89
C LEU A 35 -0.97 -8.27 -19.32
N THR A 36 -1.04 -9.58 -19.61
CA THR A 36 -0.74 -10.14 -20.93
C THR A 36 -2.03 -10.47 -21.67
N ILE A 37 -2.04 -10.32 -22.99
CA ILE A 37 -3.18 -10.72 -23.83
C ILE A 37 -3.19 -12.23 -23.94
N LYS A 38 -4.26 -12.88 -23.48
CA LYS A 38 -4.49 -14.32 -23.65
C LYS A 38 -5.27 -14.63 -24.92
N SER A 39 -6.27 -13.80 -25.22
CA SER A 39 -7.14 -13.99 -26.38
C SER A 39 -7.61 -12.63 -26.86
N GLU A 40 -7.60 -12.45 -28.17
CA GLU A 40 -8.05 -11.23 -28.82
C GLU A 40 -9.02 -11.60 -29.93
N THR A 41 -10.19 -11.01 -29.87
CA THR A 41 -11.22 -11.07 -30.91
C THR A 41 -11.57 -9.65 -31.32
N LYS A 42 -12.29 -9.49 -32.43
CA LYS A 42 -12.69 -8.15 -32.91
C LYS A 42 -13.54 -7.37 -31.90
N THR A 43 -14.29 -8.07 -31.06
CA THR A 43 -15.19 -7.47 -30.08
C THR A 43 -14.63 -7.53 -28.67
N ASN A 44 -13.93 -8.61 -28.29
CA ASN A 44 -13.51 -8.84 -26.92
C ASN A 44 -12.01 -9.13 -26.83
N VAL A 45 -11.36 -8.56 -25.82
CA VAL A 45 -9.94 -8.81 -25.51
C VAL A 45 -9.84 -9.31 -24.07
N ILE A 46 -9.18 -10.45 -23.87
CA ILE A 46 -8.98 -11.04 -22.55
C ILE A 46 -7.52 -10.84 -22.14
N LEU A 47 -7.36 -10.10 -21.04
CA LEU A 47 -6.10 -9.82 -20.36
C LEU A 47 -5.96 -10.70 -19.12
N SER A 48 -4.74 -11.13 -18.82
CA SER A 48 -4.48 -11.95 -17.65
C SER A 48 -3.12 -11.70 -17.03
N SER A 49 -3.04 -11.89 -15.71
CA SER A 49 -1.79 -11.81 -14.96
C SER A 49 -0.82 -12.96 -15.29
N GLY A 50 -1.27 -14.01 -15.97
CA GLY A 50 -0.40 -15.10 -16.44
C GLY A 50 0.15 -16.01 -15.34
N GLN A 51 -0.30 -15.85 -14.09
CA GLN A 51 0.13 -16.68 -12.97
C GLN A 51 -0.31 -18.13 -13.16
N LYS A 52 0.60 -19.07 -12.84
CA LYS A 52 0.35 -20.51 -12.91
C LYS A 52 -0.13 -20.99 -11.54
N PHE A 53 -0.98 -22.02 -11.55
CA PHE A 53 -1.40 -22.72 -10.34
C PHE A 53 -0.16 -23.12 -9.50
N PRO A 54 -0.14 -22.88 -8.17
CA PRO A 54 -1.28 -22.62 -7.28
C PRO A 54 -1.66 -21.14 -7.08
N GLU A 55 -1.01 -20.21 -7.76
CA GLU A 55 -1.31 -18.78 -7.62
C GLU A 55 -2.61 -18.40 -8.35
N ASN A 56 -3.35 -17.43 -7.80
CA ASN A 56 -4.61 -16.98 -8.36
C ASN A 56 -4.36 -16.04 -9.55
N SER A 57 -4.68 -16.49 -10.76
CA SER A 57 -4.64 -15.62 -11.93
C SER A 57 -5.85 -14.68 -11.97
N THR A 58 -5.59 -13.39 -12.16
CA THR A 58 -6.65 -12.40 -12.44
C THR A 58 -6.88 -12.34 -13.94
N ASN A 59 -8.13 -12.34 -14.37
CA ASN A 59 -8.52 -12.14 -15.76
C ASN A 59 -9.45 -10.94 -15.89
N ILE A 60 -9.15 -10.04 -16.83
CA ILE A 60 -9.99 -8.90 -17.20
C ILE A 60 -10.38 -9.09 -18.65
N GLU A 61 -11.67 -9.05 -18.94
CA GLU A 61 -12.20 -9.06 -20.29
C GLU A 61 -12.69 -7.66 -20.63
N ILE A 62 -12.21 -7.11 -21.74
CA ILE A 62 -12.67 -5.83 -22.27
C ILE A 62 -13.50 -6.12 -23.50
N ALA A 63 -14.81 -5.86 -23.42
CA ALA A 63 -15.76 -6.13 -24.50
C ALA A 63 -16.23 -4.82 -25.14
N LEU A 64 -16.25 -4.79 -26.47
CA LEU A 64 -16.79 -3.71 -27.28
C LEU A 64 -18.32 -3.81 -27.30
N ASP A 65 -18.98 -2.78 -26.81
CA ASP A 65 -20.43 -2.65 -26.80
C ASP A 65 -20.79 -1.21 -27.17
N GLU A 66 -21.07 -0.98 -28.45
CA GLU A 66 -21.38 0.36 -28.99
C GLU A 66 -22.63 1.00 -28.38
N LYS A 67 -23.51 0.19 -27.76
CA LYS A 67 -24.72 0.67 -27.07
C LYS A 67 -24.44 1.05 -25.63
N TYR A 68 -23.28 0.68 -25.09
CA TYR A 68 -22.93 0.96 -23.71
C TYR A 68 -22.55 2.43 -23.54
N THR A 69 -23.12 3.07 -22.53
CA THR A 69 -22.75 4.43 -22.13
C THR A 69 -21.74 4.34 -21.01
N GLN A 70 -20.61 5.03 -21.16
CA GLN A 70 -19.57 5.00 -20.13
C GLN A 70 -20.03 5.66 -18.84
N PRO A 71 -19.52 5.21 -17.68
CA PRO A 71 -19.81 5.85 -16.40
C PRO A 71 -19.41 7.34 -16.42
N ASP A 72 -20.25 8.17 -15.80
CA ASP A 72 -19.91 9.57 -15.56
C ASP A 72 -19.01 9.68 -14.32
N VAL A 73 -17.83 10.24 -14.51
CA VAL A 73 -16.81 10.44 -13.49
C VAL A 73 -16.52 11.91 -13.24
N THR A 74 -17.32 12.83 -13.79
CA THR A 74 -17.16 14.27 -13.61
C THR A 74 -17.11 14.65 -12.13
N LEU A 75 -18.03 14.12 -11.32
CA LEU A 75 -18.07 14.35 -9.86
C LEU A 75 -16.81 13.83 -9.15
N LEU A 76 -16.22 12.73 -9.62
CA LEU A 76 -15.02 12.14 -9.01
C LEU A 76 -13.77 12.95 -9.36
N LYS A 77 -13.70 13.46 -10.60
CA LYS A 77 -12.60 14.31 -11.08
C LYS A 77 -12.66 15.73 -10.52
N GLN A 78 -13.87 16.26 -10.31
CA GLN A 78 -14.11 17.57 -9.70
C GLN A 78 -14.05 17.52 -8.17
N GLY A 79 -14.25 16.35 -7.59
CA GLY A 79 -14.27 16.11 -6.16
C GLY A 79 -12.91 16.38 -5.52
N GLN A 80 -12.79 17.58 -4.95
CA GLN A 80 -11.80 17.87 -3.91
C GLN A 80 -11.86 16.77 -2.84
N THR A 81 -10.68 16.32 -2.42
CA THR A 81 -10.21 15.33 -1.41
C THR A 81 -11.15 14.83 -0.30
N SER A 82 -12.31 15.45 -0.07
CA SER A 82 -13.27 15.15 0.99
C SER A 82 -14.19 13.94 0.73
N LEU A 83 -14.50 13.62 -0.53
CA LEU A 83 -15.46 12.56 -0.88
C LEU A 83 -14.75 11.23 -1.13
N ASP A 84 -15.22 10.17 -0.47
CA ASP A 84 -14.73 8.81 -0.67
C ASP A 84 -15.37 8.19 -1.92
N TRP A 85 -14.55 7.91 -2.94
CA TRP A 85 -14.99 7.33 -4.21
C TRP A 85 -15.70 5.99 -4.02
N ARG A 86 -15.34 5.22 -2.99
CA ARG A 86 -15.97 3.94 -2.65
C ARG A 86 -17.44 4.07 -2.26
N SER A 87 -17.85 5.26 -1.82
CA SER A 87 -19.24 5.53 -1.43
C SER A 87 -20.10 6.01 -2.60
N ILE A 88 -19.47 6.49 -3.68
CA ILE A 88 -20.16 7.12 -4.81
C ILE A 88 -20.44 6.10 -5.91
N SER A 89 -19.48 5.24 -6.23
CA SER A 89 -19.60 4.29 -7.32
C SER A 89 -19.00 2.94 -6.98
N SER A 90 -19.49 1.90 -7.66
CA SER A 90 -18.98 0.55 -7.52
C SER A 90 -17.57 0.47 -8.10
N ALA A 91 -16.66 -0.17 -7.37
CA ALA A 91 -15.29 -0.40 -7.80
C ALA A 91 -14.95 -1.89 -7.80
N VAL A 92 -14.06 -2.28 -8.70
CA VAL A 92 -13.44 -3.61 -8.69
C VAL A 92 -12.08 -3.48 -8.03
N VAL A 93 -11.81 -4.31 -7.02
CA VAL A 93 -10.56 -4.24 -6.25
C VAL A 93 -9.69 -5.45 -6.53
N PHE A 94 -8.46 -5.22 -6.98
CA PHE A 94 -7.46 -6.24 -7.22
C PHE A 94 -6.43 -6.30 -6.09
N LYS A 95 -5.98 -7.51 -5.75
CA LYS A 95 -4.86 -7.67 -4.83
C LYS A 95 -3.56 -7.39 -5.57
N ALA A 96 -2.76 -6.46 -5.06
CA ALA A 96 -1.44 -6.13 -5.59
C ALA A 96 -0.33 -6.69 -4.69
N THR A 97 0.77 -7.14 -5.31
CA THR A 97 1.96 -7.61 -4.57
C THR A 97 2.70 -6.45 -3.91
N SER A 98 2.84 -5.33 -4.63
CA SER A 98 3.47 -4.11 -4.15
C SER A 98 2.58 -2.92 -4.48
N LEU A 99 1.92 -2.38 -3.45
CA LEU A 99 1.11 -1.17 -3.59
C LEU A 99 1.97 0.09 -3.65
N VAL A 100 3.18 0.03 -3.07
CA VAL A 100 4.13 1.15 -3.03
C VAL A 100 4.60 1.52 -4.45
N ASP A 101 4.95 0.52 -5.26
CA ASP A 101 5.42 0.75 -6.63
C ASP A 101 4.29 1.26 -7.52
N LEU A 102 3.06 0.72 -7.35
CA LEU A 102 1.87 1.22 -8.04
C LEU A 102 1.57 2.67 -7.66
N TYR A 103 1.64 3.00 -6.37
CA TYR A 103 1.44 4.37 -5.91
C TYR A 103 2.50 5.32 -6.48
N ALA A 104 3.77 4.92 -6.48
CA ALA A 104 4.85 5.71 -7.08
C ALA A 104 4.63 5.94 -8.59
N TYR A 105 4.19 4.90 -9.32
CA TYR A 105 3.86 5.01 -10.74
C TYR A 105 2.71 5.99 -11.00
N VAL A 106 1.63 5.89 -10.22
CA VAL A 106 0.45 6.76 -10.38
C VAL A 106 0.80 8.19 -9.98
N LYS A 107 1.55 8.38 -8.88
CA LYS A 107 2.00 9.70 -8.43
C LYS A 107 2.90 10.40 -9.45
N ALA A 108 3.71 9.65 -10.20
CA ALA A 108 4.51 10.19 -11.29
C ALA A 108 3.68 10.67 -12.50
N ARG A 109 2.39 10.29 -12.58
CA ARG A 109 1.45 10.59 -13.68
C ARG A 109 0.15 11.22 -13.17
N GLU A 110 0.22 12.01 -12.11
CA GLU A 110 -0.92 12.68 -11.48
C GLU A 110 -1.65 13.64 -12.44
N ASP A 111 -0.95 14.11 -13.48
CA ASP A 111 -1.50 14.93 -14.56
C ASP A 111 -2.49 14.18 -15.47
N VAL A 112 -2.29 12.87 -15.64
CA VAL A 112 -3.11 12.03 -16.53
C VAL A 112 -4.08 11.15 -15.76
N ILE A 113 -3.65 10.61 -14.62
CA ILE A 113 -4.40 9.59 -13.87
C ILE A 113 -4.92 10.20 -12.58
N SER A 114 -6.24 10.29 -12.46
CA SER A 114 -6.91 10.63 -11.21
C SER A 114 -6.90 9.43 -10.26
N PHE A 115 -6.47 9.64 -9.02
CA PHE A 115 -6.40 8.59 -8.02
C PHE A 115 -6.83 9.06 -6.62
N GLN A 116 -7.25 8.12 -5.79
CA GLN A 116 -7.55 8.32 -4.38
C GLN A 116 -6.88 7.23 -3.55
N VAL A 117 -6.22 7.64 -2.47
CA VAL A 117 -5.50 6.74 -1.58
C VAL A 117 -6.23 6.61 -0.26
N TYR A 118 -6.27 5.40 0.29
CA TYR A 118 -6.81 5.15 1.62
C TYR A 118 -5.87 4.26 2.45
N PRO A 119 -5.67 4.53 3.75
CA PRO A 119 -6.20 5.63 4.55
C PRO A 119 -5.39 6.93 4.43
N SER A 120 -4.11 6.84 4.07
CA SER A 120 -3.25 8.01 3.90
C SER A 120 -2.15 7.75 2.87
N GLU A 121 -1.61 8.82 2.29
CA GLU A 121 -0.51 8.75 1.31
C GLU A 121 0.79 8.19 1.87
N LEU A 122 1.03 8.37 3.18
CA LEU A 122 2.24 7.89 3.85
C LEU A 122 2.24 6.36 4.02
N ALA A 123 1.05 5.77 4.19
CA ALA A 123 0.87 4.34 4.43
C ALA A 123 -0.39 3.85 3.68
N PRO A 124 -0.35 3.81 2.34
CA PRO A 124 -1.48 3.35 1.54
C PRO A 124 -1.78 1.88 1.80
N ILE A 125 -3.04 1.57 2.05
CA ILE A 125 -3.55 0.19 2.13
C ILE A 125 -4.34 -0.15 0.87
N GLU A 126 -5.08 0.84 0.38
CA GLU A 126 -5.88 0.79 -0.84
C GLU A 126 -5.55 1.99 -1.72
N LEU A 127 -5.48 1.75 -3.03
CA LEU A 127 -5.29 2.76 -4.06
C LEU A 127 -6.41 2.60 -5.07
N TYR A 128 -7.18 3.65 -5.30
CA TYR A 128 -8.22 3.70 -6.31
C TYR A 128 -7.80 4.61 -7.45
N ILE A 129 -8.06 4.20 -8.67
CA ILE A 129 -7.78 4.97 -9.88
C ILE A 129 -9.00 4.94 -10.80
N ILE A 130 -9.08 5.92 -11.68
CA ILE A 130 -10.05 5.94 -12.79
C ILE A 130 -9.35 5.39 -14.02
N ASP A 131 -9.91 4.35 -14.62
CA ASP A 131 -9.39 3.78 -15.86
C ASP A 131 -9.83 4.60 -17.10
N PRO A 132 -9.27 4.33 -18.30
CA PRO A 132 -9.67 5.04 -19.53
C PRO A 132 -11.14 4.84 -19.93
N LEU A 133 -11.81 3.82 -19.40
CA LEU A 133 -13.22 3.52 -19.62
C LEU A 133 -14.11 4.16 -18.55
N ASN A 134 -13.57 4.99 -17.66
CA ASN A 134 -14.23 5.63 -16.54
C ASN A 134 -14.72 4.68 -15.42
N TYR A 135 -14.21 3.45 -15.34
CA TYR A 135 -14.43 2.61 -14.16
C TYR A 135 -13.47 2.98 -13.04
N ILE A 136 -13.94 2.78 -11.81
CA ILE A 136 -13.09 2.87 -10.62
C ILE A 136 -12.47 1.49 -10.39
N VAL A 137 -11.14 1.47 -10.42
CA VAL A 137 -10.36 0.26 -10.15
C VAL A 137 -9.54 0.47 -8.89
N GLY A 138 -9.75 -0.41 -7.91
CA GLY A 138 -9.02 -0.43 -6.65
C GLY A 138 -7.88 -1.45 -6.67
N PHE A 139 -6.86 -1.17 -5.88
CA PHE A 139 -5.74 -2.05 -5.60
C PHE A 139 -5.54 -2.13 -4.09
N THR A 140 -5.40 -3.33 -3.55
CA THR A 140 -5.19 -3.54 -2.12
C THR A 140 -3.98 -4.42 -1.87
N SER A 141 -3.21 -4.10 -0.83
CA SER A 141 -2.12 -4.95 -0.32
C SER A 141 -2.63 -6.04 0.62
N VAL A 142 -3.90 -5.96 1.03
CA VAL A 142 -4.48 -6.83 2.05
C VAL A 142 -4.91 -8.16 1.44
N THR A 143 -4.68 -9.26 2.16
CA THR A 143 -5.08 -10.60 1.70
C THR A 143 -6.58 -10.85 1.78
N HIS A 144 -7.27 -10.18 2.70
CA HIS A 144 -8.70 -10.35 2.95
C HIS A 144 -9.38 -8.97 3.11
N PRO A 145 -10.52 -8.72 2.45
CA PRO A 145 -11.21 -7.42 2.53
C PRO A 145 -11.65 -6.99 3.94
N LEU A 146 -11.77 -7.93 4.89
CA LEU A 146 -12.16 -7.64 6.28
C LEU A 146 -10.95 -7.56 7.23
N SER A 147 -9.72 -7.74 6.73
CA SER A 147 -8.53 -7.71 7.57
C SER A 147 -8.21 -6.30 8.02
N ARG A 148 -8.13 -6.13 9.34
CA ARG A 148 -7.86 -4.85 10.02
C ARG A 148 -6.38 -4.58 10.27
N LYS A 149 -5.49 -5.49 9.84
CA LYS A 149 -4.04 -5.39 10.05
C LYS A 149 -3.33 -5.15 8.72
N PRO A 150 -3.16 -3.89 8.31
CA PRO A 150 -2.28 -3.60 7.20
C PRO A 150 -0.87 -4.03 7.55
N LYS A 151 -0.18 -4.67 6.60
CA LYS A 151 1.28 -4.80 6.70
C LYS A 151 1.83 -3.40 6.46
N ILE A 152 2.24 -2.71 7.52
CA ILE A 152 2.94 -1.44 7.40
C ILE A 152 4.27 -1.75 6.73
N VAL A 153 4.33 -1.56 5.42
CA VAL A 153 5.59 -1.52 4.69
C VAL A 153 6.11 -0.11 4.92
N SER A 154 6.76 0.11 6.07
CA SER A 154 7.57 1.32 6.23
C SER A 154 8.54 1.34 5.06
N PRO A 155 8.55 2.40 4.22
CA PRO A 155 9.50 2.48 3.13
C PRO A 155 10.86 2.27 3.75
N LYS A 156 11.58 1.23 3.32
CA LYS A 156 12.98 1.10 3.67
C LYS A 156 13.61 2.36 3.10
N LEU A 157 13.97 3.28 3.98
CA LEU A 157 14.81 4.38 3.61
C LEU A 157 16.11 3.70 3.16
N ASP A 158 16.30 3.55 1.85
CA ASP A 158 17.57 3.12 1.28
C ASP A 158 18.58 4.26 1.44
N ALA A 159 18.84 4.63 2.69
CA ALA A 159 20.04 5.30 3.11
C ALA A 159 20.94 4.20 3.69
N PRO A 160 22.22 4.10 3.30
CA PRO A 160 23.18 3.23 3.95
C PRO A 160 23.47 3.80 5.35
N ILE A 161 22.53 3.63 6.28
CA ILE A 161 22.76 3.88 7.70
C ILE A 161 23.33 2.59 8.24
N SER A 162 24.65 2.61 8.41
CA SER A 162 25.41 1.59 9.14
C SER A 162 24.65 1.21 10.42
N THR A 163 24.30 -0.06 10.53
CA THR A 163 23.71 -0.70 11.71
C THR A 163 24.52 -0.40 12.98
N PRO A 164 23.87 -0.39 14.16
CA PRO A 164 23.96 -1.60 14.99
C PRO A 164 22.58 -2.13 15.45
N PRO A 165 22.53 -3.35 16.02
CA PRO A 165 21.35 -4.22 15.98
C PRO A 165 20.29 -3.91 17.05
N SER A 166 19.07 -4.26 16.66
CA SER A 166 17.89 -4.42 17.51
C SER A 166 18.12 -5.51 18.56
N ALA A 167 17.80 -5.20 19.81
CA ALA A 167 17.34 -6.18 20.78
C ALA A 167 16.11 -5.58 21.46
N ALA A 168 14.95 -5.86 20.89
CA ALA A 168 13.67 -5.66 21.51
C ALA A 168 13.55 -6.57 22.75
N SER A 169 13.04 -5.97 23.81
CA SER A 169 12.39 -6.53 25.00
C SER A 169 12.25 -8.06 25.08
N GLU A 170 13.00 -8.66 26.00
CA GLU A 170 12.50 -9.77 26.80
C GLU A 170 12.66 -9.43 28.29
N SER A 171 11.62 -9.77 29.03
CA SER A 171 11.50 -9.56 30.47
C SER A 171 12.20 -10.71 31.19
N THR A 172 13.11 -10.40 32.12
CA THR A 172 13.50 -11.35 33.17
C THR A 172 14.04 -10.62 34.39
N THR A 173 13.58 -11.09 35.54
CA THR A 173 13.83 -10.70 36.93
C THR A 173 15.31 -10.69 37.33
N PRO A 174 15.67 -10.08 38.49
CA PRO A 174 17.02 -9.63 38.80
C PRO A 174 17.89 -10.76 39.35
N ALA A 175 19.17 -10.76 38.97
CA ALA A 175 20.21 -11.50 39.66
C ALA A 175 21.45 -10.63 39.88
N LEU A 176 21.97 -10.79 41.08
CA LEU A 176 23.00 -10.06 41.81
C LEU A 176 24.43 -10.42 41.38
N ILE A 177 25.33 -9.41 41.40
CA ILE A 177 26.80 -9.45 41.74
C ILE A 177 27.64 -10.20 40.65
N GLU A 178 28.76 -9.69 40.08
CA GLU A 178 30.06 -9.40 40.70
C GLU A 178 30.97 -8.53 39.82
N ALA A 179 31.80 -7.77 40.53
CA ALA A 179 32.98 -7.10 40.01
C ALA A 179 34.02 -8.12 39.56
N SER A 180 34.52 -7.98 38.33
CA SER A 180 35.80 -8.55 37.91
C SER A 180 36.34 -7.68 36.77
N GLY A 181 37.51 -7.10 37.00
CA GLY A 181 38.22 -6.29 36.03
C GLY A 181 38.58 -7.12 34.80
N SER A 182 37.95 -6.80 33.69
CA SER A 182 38.43 -7.11 32.36
C SER A 182 38.32 -5.83 31.53
N THR A 183 39.31 -5.59 30.68
CA THR A 183 39.34 -4.51 29.69
C THR A 183 38.17 -4.66 28.72
N ALA A 184 37.01 -4.18 29.14
CA ALA A 184 35.74 -4.33 28.43
C ALA A 184 35.46 -3.07 27.62
N SER A 185 35.09 -3.27 26.36
CA SER A 185 34.36 -2.29 25.54
C SER A 185 33.30 -1.57 26.39
N PRO A 186 33.09 -0.26 26.25
CA PRO A 186 32.19 0.50 27.12
C PRO A 186 30.81 -0.16 27.16
N VAL A 187 30.44 -0.68 28.34
CA VAL A 187 29.13 -1.30 28.56
C VAL A 187 28.08 -0.22 28.35
N LYS A 188 27.42 -0.27 27.18
CA LYS A 188 26.32 0.64 26.86
C LYS A 188 25.15 0.32 27.79
N ARG A 189 24.86 1.23 28.72
CA ARG A 189 23.70 1.14 29.60
C ARG A 189 22.60 2.04 29.08
N ASN A 190 21.37 1.54 29.10
CA ASN A 190 20.20 2.34 28.77
C ASN A 190 19.86 3.23 29.97
N ILE A 191 19.84 4.55 29.78
CA ILE A 191 19.52 5.55 30.81
C ILE A 191 18.20 6.21 30.42
N ALA A 192 17.20 6.10 31.29
CA ALA A 192 15.92 6.80 31.15
C ALA A 192 15.91 8.05 32.04
N VAL A 193 15.48 9.20 31.49
CA VAL A 193 15.36 10.46 32.21
C VAL A 193 13.91 10.93 32.14
N LEU A 194 13.30 11.20 33.29
CA LEU A 194 11.95 11.73 33.43
C LEU A 194 12.00 13.03 34.25
N THR A 195 11.25 14.05 33.82
CA THR A 195 10.96 15.24 34.63
C THR A 195 9.58 15.11 35.25
N SER A 196 9.49 15.22 36.57
CA SER A 196 8.23 15.18 37.33
C SER A 196 8.02 16.46 38.13
N GLY A 197 6.76 16.82 38.40
CA GLY A 197 6.39 18.03 39.14
C GLY A 197 5.90 19.16 38.23
N GLY A 198 5.78 20.37 38.79
CA GLY A 198 5.48 21.59 38.03
C GLY A 198 6.68 22.09 37.23
N ASP A 199 6.43 23.00 36.28
CA ASP A 199 7.50 23.56 35.45
C ASP A 199 8.51 24.34 36.30
N SER A 200 9.79 24.05 36.10
CA SER A 200 10.89 24.72 36.78
C SER A 200 11.93 25.18 35.76
N PRO A 201 12.34 26.46 35.82
CA PRO A 201 13.42 26.94 34.97
C PRO A 201 14.68 26.10 35.18
N GLY A 202 15.29 25.65 34.08
CA GLY A 202 16.50 24.82 34.09
C GLY A 202 16.29 23.31 33.88
N MET A 203 15.05 22.80 33.89
CA MET A 203 14.77 21.38 33.60
C MET A 203 15.36 20.93 32.25
N ASN A 204 15.19 21.75 31.20
CA ASN A 204 15.73 21.45 29.87
C ASN A 204 17.26 21.43 29.83
N CYS A 205 17.93 22.31 30.59
CA CYS A 205 19.38 22.33 30.70
C CYS A 205 19.90 21.05 31.36
N ASN A 206 19.22 20.58 32.40
CA ASN A 206 19.57 19.35 33.10
C ASN A 206 19.42 18.11 32.19
N VAL A 207 18.27 17.95 31.53
CA VAL A 207 18.05 16.84 30.58
C VAL A 207 19.13 16.84 29.48
N ARG A 208 19.45 18.01 28.92
CA ARG A 208 20.52 18.15 27.92
C ARG A 208 21.90 17.73 28.45
N ALA A 209 22.23 18.10 29.69
CA ALA A 209 23.49 17.72 30.31
C ALA A 209 23.57 16.20 30.53
N VAL A 210 22.50 15.58 31.05
CA VAL A 210 22.44 14.14 31.29
C VAL A 210 22.55 13.36 29.98
N VAL A 211 21.82 13.75 28.93
CA VAL A 211 21.89 13.09 27.62
C VAL A 211 23.30 13.20 27.02
N ARG A 212 23.93 14.39 27.09
CA ARG A 212 25.29 14.57 26.56
C ARG A 212 26.33 13.79 27.34
N ALA A 213 26.23 13.76 28.67
CA ALA A 213 27.13 12.98 29.51
C ALA A 213 26.96 11.46 29.26
N ALA A 214 25.72 11.01 29.04
CA ALA A 214 25.42 9.61 28.71
C ALA A 214 25.92 9.19 27.32
N LEU A 215 25.90 10.09 26.34
CA LEU A 215 26.43 9.84 24.99
C LEU A 215 27.96 9.93 24.91
N TYR A 216 28.58 10.76 25.75
CA TYR A 216 30.03 10.94 25.79
C TYR A 216 30.74 9.75 26.45
N ARG A 217 30.07 9.05 27.37
CA ARG A 217 30.59 7.91 28.11
C ARG A 217 30.52 6.63 27.31
#